data_AF-A0A9Q0HL17-F1
#
_entry.id   AF-A0A9Q0HL17-F1
#
_cell.length_a   1.000
_cell.length_b   1.000
_cell.length_c   1.000
_cell.angle_alpha   90.00
_cell.angle_beta   90.00
_cell.angle_gamma   90.00
#
_symmetry.space_group_name_H-M   'P 1'
#
loop_
_entity.id
_entity.type
_entity.pdbx_description
1 polymer ?
#
loop_
_entity_poly.entity_id
_entity_poly.type
_entity_poly.pdbx_seq_one_letter_code
_entity_poly.pdbx_strand_id
1 'polypeptide(L)'
;MNCARRLFLLDLSPKLHLRQLAIDGTGVRSFSFHYFLVDCGGELLFLHLVPTEKIAGRQFKAFRLDLSANRAAWVKMETLGNWAIFVGYGPQLPGLAVENPERWGGRSNSVYFATNGNDDRPWGVIQLGEEIDTSKIELRWFHGDPRQELKTSWVYPGF
;
A
#
# COMPACT_ATOMS: atom_id res chain seq x y z
N MET A 1 17.18 1.52 1.81
CA MET A 1 17.16 0.14 2.36
C MET A 1 16.06 -0.62 1.64
N ASN A 2 16.37 -1.75 1.01
CA ASN A 2 15.51 -2.38 0.00
C ASN A 2 14.62 -3.45 0.65
N CYS A 3 13.56 -3.00 1.34
CA CYS A 3 12.70 -3.86 2.15
C CYS A 3 11.83 -4.81 1.30
N ALA A 4 11.74 -4.60 -0.01
CA ALA A 4 11.10 -5.50 -0.96
C ALA A 4 11.90 -6.80 -1.25
N ARG A 5 13.09 -6.99 -0.66
CA ARG A 5 14.00 -8.11 -1.03
C ARG A 5 13.93 -9.35 -0.15
N ARG A 6 13.27 -9.32 1.00
CA ARG A 6 13.24 -10.47 1.94
C ARG A 6 11.83 -10.73 2.44
N LEU A 7 11.04 -11.41 1.61
CA LEU A 7 9.76 -11.98 2.04
C LEU A 7 10.00 -13.42 2.52
N PHE A 8 9.34 -13.78 3.61
CA PHE A 8 9.37 -15.13 4.14
C PHE A 8 7.95 -15.70 4.09
N LEU A 9 7.84 -16.94 3.64
CA LEU A 9 6.60 -17.70 3.78
C LEU A 9 6.68 -18.50 5.08
N LEU A 10 5.63 -18.40 5.88
CA LEU A 10 5.46 -19.13 7.13
C LEU A 10 4.37 -20.20 6.93
N ASP A 11 4.79 -21.44 6.74
CA ASP A 11 3.88 -22.59 6.68
C ASP A 11 3.66 -23.11 8.11
N LEU A 12 2.43 -23.09 8.60
CA LEU A 12 2.09 -23.47 9.98
C LEU A 12 1.64 -24.93 10.14
N SER A 13 1.43 -25.67 9.04
CA SER A 13 0.90 -27.03 9.06
C SER A 13 1.58 -27.92 8.00
N PRO A 14 1.90 -29.20 8.28
CA PRO A 14 1.77 -29.89 9.58
C PRO A 14 2.89 -29.56 10.58
N LYS A 15 3.95 -28.86 10.15
CA LYS A 15 5.05 -28.39 10.99
C LYS A 15 5.44 -26.98 10.57
N LEU A 16 5.86 -26.16 11.54
CA LEU A 16 6.40 -24.83 11.30
C LEU A 16 7.56 -24.89 10.30
N HIS A 17 7.37 -24.28 9.14
CA HIS A 17 8.41 -24.14 8.13
C HIS A 17 8.49 -22.67 7.68
N LEU A 18 9.69 -22.10 7.78
CA LEU A 18 9.96 -20.74 7.34
C LEU A 18 10.90 -20.80 6.14
N ARG A 19 10.47 -20.28 4.98
CA ARG A 19 11.31 -20.21 3.79
C ARG A 19 11.39 -18.80 3.25
N GLN A 20 12.61 -18.35 2.93
CA GLN A 20 12.80 -17.07 2.24
C GLN A 20 12.41 -17.24 0.77
N LEU A 21 11.57 -16.35 0.26
CA LEU A 21 11.19 -16.33 -1.14
C LEU A 21 12.23 -15.55 -1.96
N ALA A 22 12.70 -16.16 -3.03
CA ALA A 22 13.42 -15.45 -4.08
C ALA A 22 12.38 -14.73 -4.95
N ILE A 23 12.30 -13.40 -4.80
CA ILE A 23 11.33 -12.58 -5.55
C ILE A 23 12.01 -11.97 -6.76
N ASP A 24 11.38 -12.11 -7.92
CA ASP A 24 11.70 -11.30 -9.09
C ASP A 24 11.19 -9.85 -8.87
N GLY A 25 12.13 -8.95 -8.57
CA GLY A 25 11.85 -7.54 -8.29
C GLY A 25 11.86 -6.64 -9.53
N THR A 26 11.95 -7.19 -10.74
CA THR A 26 12.05 -6.40 -11.99
C THR A 26 10.90 -5.40 -12.20
N GLY A 27 9.72 -5.68 -11.65
CA GLY A 27 8.55 -4.81 -11.69
C GLY A 27 8.47 -3.72 -10.60
N VAL A 28 9.20 -3.87 -9.48
CA VAL A 28 9.12 -2.95 -8.34
C VAL A 28 10.38 -2.08 -8.32
N ARG A 29 10.32 -0.93 -9.00
CA ARG A 29 11.43 0.02 -8.99
C ARG A 29 11.67 0.58 -7.59
N SER A 30 12.92 0.46 -7.12
CA SER A 30 13.42 0.73 -5.77
C SER A 30 13.42 2.22 -5.33
N PHE A 31 12.66 3.10 -5.99
CA PHE A 31 12.68 4.55 -5.71
C PHE A 31 11.54 5.02 -4.79
N SER A 32 10.64 4.14 -4.38
CA SER A 32 9.57 4.47 -3.45
C SER A 32 10.05 4.35 -2.01
N PHE A 33 10.19 5.47 -1.30
CA PHE A 33 10.43 5.48 0.15
C PHE A 33 9.23 5.00 0.97
N HIS A 34 8.04 4.91 0.34
CA HIS A 34 6.78 4.54 0.97
C HIS A 34 6.13 3.40 0.19
N TYR A 35 6.06 2.24 0.83
CA TYR A 35 5.36 1.05 0.37
C TYR A 35 4.61 0.44 1.55
N PHE A 36 3.56 -0.31 1.24
CA PHE A 36 2.71 -1.00 2.19
C PHE A 36 2.56 -2.44 1.73
N LEU A 37 2.71 -3.37 2.68
CA LEU A 37 2.30 -4.76 2.50
C LEU A 37 0.95 -4.92 3.17
N VAL A 38 -0.03 -5.42 2.41
CA VAL A 38 -1.43 -5.49 2.85
C VAL A 38 -1.96 -6.89 2.55
N ASP A 39 -2.52 -7.55 3.55
CA ASP A 39 -3.34 -8.74 3.32
C ASP A 39 -4.70 -8.30 2.75
N CYS A 40 -5.06 -8.86 1.60
CA CYS A 40 -6.28 -8.53 0.88
C CYS A 40 -6.99 -9.83 0.48
N GLY A 41 -7.87 -10.32 1.35
CA GLY A 41 -8.65 -11.54 1.08
C GLY A 41 -7.78 -12.80 0.93
N GLY A 42 -6.64 -12.86 1.62
CA GLY A 42 -5.68 -13.97 1.52
C GLY A 42 -4.64 -13.82 0.41
N GLU A 43 -4.70 -12.75 -0.39
CA GLU A 43 -3.60 -12.35 -1.28
C GLU A 43 -2.74 -11.28 -0.61
N LEU A 44 -1.41 -11.44 -0.67
CA LEU A 44 -0.49 -10.40 -0.22
C LEU A 44 -0.29 -9.37 -1.33
N LEU A 45 -0.64 -8.12 -1.04
CA LEU A 45 -0.47 -6.99 -1.94
C LEU A 45 0.71 -6.12 -1.52
N PHE A 46 1.50 -5.70 -2.51
CA PHE A 46 2.48 -4.64 -2.41
C PHE A 46 1.91 -3.38 -3.04
N LEU A 47 1.59 -2.39 -2.21
CA LEU A 47 1.12 -1.08 -2.64
C LEU A 47 2.27 -0.08 -2.48
N HIS A 48 2.57 0.71 -3.51
CA HIS A 48 3.54 1.78 -3.37
C HIS A 48 3.12 3.04 -4.13
N LEU A 49 3.56 4.18 -3.61
CA LEU A 49 3.36 5.48 -4.25
C LEU A 49 4.56 5.78 -5.14
N VAL A 50 4.30 6.11 -6.41
CA VAL A 50 5.35 6.41 -7.39
C VAL A 50 5.19 7.80 -8.01
N PRO A 51 6.28 8.48 -8.39
CA PRO A 51 6.21 9.67 -9.22
C PRO A 51 5.63 9.35 -10.60
N THR A 52 4.84 10.28 -11.11
CA THR A 52 4.39 10.30 -12.51
C THR A 52 5.27 11.26 -13.34
N GLU A 53 4.92 11.48 -14.61
CA GLU A 53 5.60 12.45 -15.47
C GLU A 53 5.43 13.90 -14.99
N LYS A 54 4.36 14.21 -14.26
CA LYS A 54 4.16 15.54 -13.67
C LYS A 54 5.04 15.72 -12.43
N ILE A 55 5.63 16.91 -12.27
CA ILE A 55 6.54 17.25 -11.15
C ILE A 55 5.89 16.93 -9.79
N ALA A 56 4.66 17.40 -9.58
CA ALA A 56 3.87 17.15 -8.37
C ALA A 56 2.93 15.94 -8.49
N GLY A 57 3.00 15.17 -9.58
CA GLY A 57 2.10 14.04 -9.79
C GLY A 57 2.61 12.77 -9.12
N ARG A 58 1.74 12.11 -8.37
CA ARG A 58 1.98 10.81 -7.74
C ARG A 58 0.87 9.84 -8.07
N GLN A 59 1.15 8.54 -8.09
CA GLN A 59 0.15 7.51 -8.37
C GLN A 59 0.40 6.30 -7.49
N PHE A 60 -0.66 5.72 -6.94
CA PHE A 60 -0.57 4.42 -6.28
C PHE A 60 -0.53 3.30 -7.33
N LYS A 61 0.40 2.37 -7.15
CA LYS A 61 0.45 1.12 -7.91
C LYS A 61 0.37 -0.05 -6.94
N ALA A 62 -0.46 -1.04 -7.29
CA ALA A 62 -0.63 -2.26 -6.54
C ALA A 62 -0.06 -3.44 -7.32
N PHE A 63 0.53 -4.38 -6.60
CA PHE A 63 1.04 -5.63 -7.15
C PHE A 63 0.61 -6.76 -6.23
N ARG A 64 0.13 -7.87 -6.78
CA ARG A 64 -0.10 -9.09 -6.00
C ARG A 64 1.13 -9.96 -6.02
N LEU A 65 1.37 -10.67 -4.93
CA LEU A 65 2.36 -11.74 -4.90
C LEU A 65 1.82 -12.96 -5.66
N ASP A 66 2.51 -13.35 -6.72
CA ASP A 66 2.24 -14.59 -7.43
C ASP A 66 3.27 -15.66 -7.03
N LEU A 67 2.76 -16.79 -6.53
CA LEU A 67 3.55 -17.95 -6.11
C LEU A 67 3.39 -19.15 -7.06
N SER A 68 2.65 -19.00 -8.16
CA SER A 68 2.34 -20.10 -9.09
C SER A 68 3.52 -20.51 -9.99
N ALA A 69 4.46 -19.59 -10.23
CA ALA A 69 5.64 -19.83 -11.03
C ALA A 69 6.82 -20.37 -10.19
N ASN A 70 7.85 -20.90 -10.88
CA ASN A 70 9.09 -21.36 -10.22
C ASN A 70 9.80 -20.26 -9.39
N ARG A 71 9.51 -18.99 -9.64
CA ARG A 71 9.99 -17.85 -8.85
C ARG A 71 8.80 -17.00 -8.45
N ALA A 72 8.79 -16.58 -7.18
CA ALA A 72 7.78 -15.64 -6.71
C ALA A 72 7.96 -14.31 -7.45
N ALA A 73 6.86 -13.68 -7.85
CA ALA A 73 6.90 -12.43 -8.58
C ALA A 73 5.82 -11.46 -8.10
N TRP A 74 6.11 -10.16 -8.20
CA TRP A 74 5.12 -9.12 -8.03
C TRP A 74 4.43 -8.85 -9.36
N VAL A 75 3.14 -9.19 -9.46
CA VAL A 75 2.33 -8.98 -10.67
C VAL A 75 1.49 -7.73 -10.50
N LYS A 76 1.68 -6.76 -11.41
CA LYS A 76 0.95 -5.49 -11.39
C LYS A 76 -0.56 -5.74 -11.49
N MET A 77 -1.32 -5.03 -10.67
CA MET A 77 -2.78 -5.01 -10.73
C MET A 77 -3.25 -3.73 -11.42
N GLU A 78 -4.26 -3.85 -12.29
CA GLU A 78 -4.92 -2.70 -12.91
C GLU A 78 -6.14 -2.23 -12.09
N THR A 79 -6.68 -3.09 -11.23
CA THR A 79 -7.83 -2.79 -10.35
C THR A 79 -7.71 -3.58 -9.05
N LEU A 80 -8.23 -3.02 -7.96
CA LEU A 80 -8.45 -3.73 -6.69
C LEU A 80 -9.82 -4.44 -6.67
N GLY A 81 -10.58 -4.41 -7.76
CA GLY A 81 -11.93 -4.99 -7.80
C GLY A 81 -12.86 -4.28 -6.81
N ASN A 82 -13.55 -5.07 -5.98
CA ASN A 82 -14.45 -4.60 -4.93
C ASN A 82 -13.75 -4.23 -3.61
N TRP A 83 -12.41 -4.16 -3.61
CA TRP A 83 -11.63 -3.82 -2.42
C TRP A 83 -11.27 -2.33 -2.37
N ALA A 84 -11.14 -1.81 -1.16
CA ALA A 84 -10.48 -0.56 -0.85
C ALA A 84 -9.32 -0.81 0.10
N ILE A 85 -8.20 -0.09 -0.08
CA ILE A 85 -7.03 -0.18 0.78
C ILE A 85 -6.86 1.12 1.56
N PHE A 86 -6.75 1.03 2.87
CA PHE A 86 -6.47 2.14 3.78
C PHE A 86 -4.99 2.14 4.16
N VAL A 87 -4.32 3.27 4.01
CA VAL A 87 -2.91 3.45 4.37
C VAL A 87 -2.70 4.68 5.25
N GLY A 88 -1.85 4.53 6.25
CA GLY A 88 -1.47 5.59 7.19
C GLY A 88 -0.21 6.35 6.79
N TYR A 89 0.26 7.20 7.71
CA TYR A 89 1.42 8.07 7.52
C TYR A 89 2.79 7.37 7.54
N GLY A 90 2.88 6.24 8.22
CA GLY A 90 4.14 5.57 8.49
C GLY A 90 4.42 4.47 7.47
N PRO A 91 5.64 4.39 6.88
CA PRO A 91 6.06 3.26 6.03
C PRO A 91 6.12 1.92 6.78
N GLN A 92 5.87 1.94 8.09
CA GLN A 92 5.90 0.78 8.99
C GLN A 92 4.48 0.38 9.45
N LEU A 93 3.45 1.16 9.11
CA LEU A 93 2.08 0.82 9.50
C LEU A 93 1.49 -0.16 8.46
N PRO A 94 0.91 -1.29 8.91
CA PRO A 94 0.22 -2.19 7.99
C PRO A 94 -0.97 -1.45 7.38
N GLY A 95 -1.16 -1.59 6.08
CA GLY A 95 -2.39 -1.15 5.44
C GLY A 95 -3.54 -2.09 5.81
N LEU A 96 -4.77 -1.61 5.61
CA LEU A 96 -5.99 -2.38 5.85
C LEU A 96 -6.75 -2.51 4.53
N ALA A 97 -7.05 -3.74 4.11
CA ALA A 97 -7.94 -3.99 2.98
C ALA A 97 -9.38 -4.23 3.49
N VAL A 98 -10.35 -3.60 2.82
CA VAL A 98 -11.78 -3.74 3.12
C VAL A 98 -12.52 -4.10 1.85
N GLU A 99 -13.31 -5.17 1.90
CA GLU A 99 -14.15 -5.62 0.80
C GLU A 99 -15.51 -4.89 0.81
N ASN A 100 -16.04 -4.55 -0.36
CA ASN A 100 -17.35 -3.94 -0.57
C ASN A 100 -17.55 -2.65 0.26
N PRO A 101 -16.66 -1.66 0.13
CA PRO A 101 -16.71 -0.40 0.88
C PRO A 101 -18.00 0.41 0.67
N GLU A 102 -18.73 0.17 -0.41
CA GLU A 102 -20.02 0.81 -0.71
C GLU A 102 -21.06 0.57 0.38
N ARG A 103 -20.96 -0.52 1.15
CA ARG A 103 -21.88 -0.83 2.26
C ARG A 103 -21.91 0.26 3.34
N TRP A 104 -20.87 1.08 3.42
CA TRP A 104 -20.76 2.20 4.35
C TRP A 104 -20.51 3.54 3.63
N GLY A 105 -20.83 3.61 2.33
CA GLY A 105 -20.68 4.82 1.52
C GLY A 105 -19.27 5.07 0.99
N GLY A 106 -18.39 4.06 1.07
CA GLY A 106 -17.07 4.09 0.47
C GLY A 106 -17.06 3.76 -1.02
N ARG A 107 -15.85 3.63 -1.59
CA ARG A 107 -15.61 3.37 -3.00
C ARG A 107 -14.63 2.22 -3.19
N SER A 108 -15.02 1.22 -3.98
CA SER A 108 -14.17 0.13 -4.43
C SER A 108 -13.05 0.62 -5.35
N ASN A 109 -12.10 -0.26 -5.64
CA ASN A 109 -10.94 0.05 -6.49
C ASN A 109 -10.18 1.30 -6.02
N SER A 110 -10.16 1.59 -4.72
CA SER A 110 -9.67 2.87 -4.21
C SER A 110 -8.65 2.71 -3.10
N VAL A 111 -7.74 3.67 -3.02
CA VAL A 111 -6.80 3.83 -1.92
C VAL A 111 -7.25 5.02 -1.08
N TYR A 112 -7.54 4.74 0.18
CA TYR A 112 -7.78 5.71 1.23
C TYR A 112 -6.47 6.00 1.93
N PHE A 113 -6.07 7.27 1.99
CA PHE A 113 -4.79 7.64 2.57
C PHE A 113 -4.93 8.80 3.54
N ALA A 114 -4.20 8.73 4.64
CA ALA A 114 -4.23 9.80 5.63
C ALA A 114 -3.60 11.10 5.08
N THR A 115 -4.32 12.21 5.23
CA THR A 115 -3.88 13.58 4.91
C THR A 115 -3.64 14.34 6.22
N ASN A 116 -2.84 15.42 6.21
CA ASN A 116 -2.29 16.17 7.37
C ASN A 116 -3.30 16.62 8.47
N GLY A 117 -4.58 16.27 8.39
CA GLY A 117 -5.57 16.48 9.46
C GLY A 117 -5.93 17.95 9.72
N ASN A 118 -5.35 18.88 8.95
CA ASN A 118 -5.66 20.31 8.99
C ASN A 118 -6.96 20.65 8.22
N ASP A 119 -7.51 19.68 7.47
CA ASP A 119 -8.77 19.81 6.76
C ASP A 119 -9.86 19.00 7.48
N ASP A 120 -11.14 19.39 7.31
CA ASP A 120 -12.32 18.66 7.80
C ASP A 120 -12.40 17.19 7.34
N ARG A 121 -11.53 16.80 6.39
CA ARG A 121 -11.37 15.42 5.91
C ARG A 121 -9.95 14.92 6.21
N PRO A 122 -9.79 14.08 7.25
CA PRO A 122 -8.48 13.52 7.63
C PRO A 122 -7.94 12.45 6.65
N TRP A 123 -8.66 12.16 5.57
CA TRP A 123 -8.29 11.19 4.55
C TRP A 123 -8.61 11.70 3.14
N GLY A 124 -7.68 11.42 2.23
CA GLY A 124 -7.88 11.47 0.79
C GLY A 124 -8.31 10.11 0.25
N VAL A 125 -9.03 10.12 -0.86
CA VAL A 125 -9.46 8.91 -1.56
C VAL A 125 -9.12 9.08 -3.03
N ILE A 126 -8.50 8.07 -3.61
CA ILE A 126 -8.17 8.07 -5.04
C ILE A 126 -8.39 6.67 -5.62
N GLN A 127 -8.89 6.60 -6.86
CA GLN A 127 -9.00 5.31 -7.54
C GLN A 127 -7.61 4.78 -7.90
N LEU A 128 -7.40 3.46 -7.87
CA LEU A 128 -6.13 2.88 -8.27
C LEU A 128 -5.83 3.28 -9.73
N GLY A 129 -4.64 3.81 -9.97
CA GLY A 129 -4.23 4.33 -11.27
C GLY A 129 -4.57 5.80 -11.54
N GLU A 130 -5.31 6.48 -10.68
CA GLU A 130 -5.46 7.94 -10.78
C GLU A 130 -4.24 8.67 -10.20
N GLU A 131 -4.04 9.91 -10.67
CA GLU A 131 -2.92 10.76 -10.25
C GLU A 131 -3.33 11.72 -9.12
N ILE A 132 -2.52 11.74 -8.07
CA ILE A 132 -2.55 12.71 -6.97
C ILE A 132 -1.68 13.90 -7.35
N ASP A 133 -2.25 15.10 -7.31
CA ASP A 133 -1.52 16.35 -7.39
C ASP A 133 -1.05 16.78 -5.98
N THR A 134 0.22 16.54 -5.67
CA THR A 134 0.80 16.83 -4.36
C THR A 134 1.07 18.30 -4.12
N SER A 135 0.79 19.18 -5.09
CA SER A 135 0.78 20.64 -4.83
C SER A 135 -0.49 21.06 -4.07
N LYS A 136 -1.55 20.26 -4.17
CA LYS A 136 -2.84 20.50 -3.52
C LYS A 136 -3.03 19.71 -2.23
N ILE A 137 -2.24 18.65 -2.07
CA ILE A 137 -2.34 17.74 -0.93
C ILE A 137 -0.95 17.62 -0.32
N GLU A 138 -0.82 18.08 0.93
CA GLU A 138 0.43 18.00 1.67
C GLU A 138 0.67 16.54 2.11
N LEU A 139 1.32 15.76 1.25
CA LEU A 139 1.80 14.42 1.57
C LEU A 139 3.13 14.54 2.34
N ARG A 140 3.07 14.92 3.63
CA ARG A 140 4.26 15.09 4.48
C ARG A 140 5.16 13.85 4.60
N TRP A 141 4.69 12.69 4.14
CA TRP A 141 5.48 11.47 3.97
C TRP A 141 6.76 11.74 3.17
N PHE A 142 6.75 12.67 2.19
CA PHE A 142 7.89 12.94 1.32
C PHE A 142 9.02 13.77 1.94
N HIS A 143 8.75 14.55 2.99
CA HIS A 143 9.68 15.55 3.51
C HIS A 143 10.37 15.15 4.82
N GLY A 144 10.30 13.86 5.19
CA GLY A 144 10.68 13.34 6.51
C GLY A 144 11.88 14.03 7.16
N ASP A 145 11.61 14.89 8.15
CA ASP A 145 12.51 15.00 9.29
C ASP A 145 12.26 13.74 10.13
N PRO A 146 13.23 12.82 10.26
CA PRO A 146 13.10 11.63 11.10
C PRO A 146 12.88 11.95 12.58
N ARG A 147 12.93 13.24 12.99
CA ARG A 147 12.60 13.73 14.34
C ARG A 147 11.14 14.16 14.49
N GLN A 148 10.34 14.24 13.43
CA GLN A 148 8.90 14.41 13.59
C GLN A 148 8.31 13.07 14.03
N GLU A 149 7.83 13.02 15.27
CA GLU A 149 6.93 11.97 15.73
C GLU A 149 5.71 11.96 14.81
N LEU A 150 5.75 11.12 13.78
CA LEU A 150 4.57 10.82 12.97
C LEU A 150 3.54 10.25 13.93
N LYS A 151 2.55 11.07 14.32
CA LYS A 151 1.41 10.61 15.11
C LYS A 151 0.79 9.44 14.34
N THR A 152 0.90 8.25 14.90
CA THR A 152 0.39 7.03 14.28
C THR A 152 -1.13 7.09 14.34
N SER A 153 -1.76 7.33 13.20
CA SER A 153 -3.20 7.19 13.06
C SER A 153 -3.49 5.72 12.75
N TRP A 154 -4.18 5.05 13.67
CA TRP A 154 -4.67 3.69 13.48
C TRP A 154 -6.08 3.74 12.91
N VAL A 155 -6.33 2.91 11.90
CA VAL A 155 -7.69 2.68 11.39
C VAL A 155 -8.11 1.31 11.90
N TYR A 156 -9.13 1.28 12.76
CA TYR A 156 -9.77 0.05 13.23
C TYR A 156 -11.21 0.04 12.75
N PRO A 157 -11.65 -1.00 12.03
CA PRO A 157 -13.05 -1.12 11.67
C PRO A 157 -13.96 -1.32 12.88
N GLY A 158 -14.99 -0.50 13.04
CA GLY A 158 -15.94 -0.57 14.15
C GLY A 158 -17.20 -1.38 13.85
N PHE A 159 -17.08 -2.50 13.12
CA PHE A 159 -18.24 -3.32 12.73
C PHE A 159 -19.07 -3.78 13.92
#